data_AF-A0A1U8BJ27-F1
#
_entry.id   AF-A0A1U8BJ27-F1
#
_cell.length_a   1.000
_cell.length_b   1.000
_cell.length_c   1.000
_cell.angle_alpha   90.00
_cell.angle_beta   90.00
_cell.angle_gamma   90.00
#
_symmetry.space_group_name_H-M   'P 1'
#
loop_
_entity.id
_entity.type
_entity.pdbx_description
1 polymer ?
#
loop_
_entity_poly.entity_id
_entity_poly.type
_entity_poly.pdbx_seq_one_letter_code
_entity_poly.pdbx_strand_id
1 'polypeptide(L)'
;MSVVQNEDTVFAYGSGRIDPVKAKNPGLVYDAHKADYIQMLCNMGYGSRLISGDNSSCPKERTGEAKDLNYPSIGCYVADLKPFKSNFTRTVTNVGFANSTYKAKVTCSGSEQCWQFDRSWMEDG
;
A
#
# COMPACT_ATOMS: atom_id res chain seq x y z
N MET A 1 -7.47 -22.46 24.55
CA MET A 1 -8.14 -22.01 23.32
C MET A 1 -7.14 -22.15 22.19
N SER A 2 -7.31 -23.16 21.34
CA SER A 2 -6.50 -23.29 20.13
C SER A 2 -6.84 -22.13 19.21
N VAL A 3 -5.81 -21.40 18.77
CA VAL A 3 -5.97 -20.42 17.70
C VAL A 3 -6.31 -21.23 16.46
N VAL A 4 -7.55 -21.13 15.97
CA VAL A 4 -7.86 -21.57 14.62
C VAL A 4 -7.03 -20.67 13.72
N GLN A 5 -5.92 -21.17 13.19
CA GLN A 5 -5.23 -20.50 12.10
C GLN A 5 -6.20 -20.53 10.93
N ASN A 6 -6.68 -19.35 10.54
CA ASN A 6 -7.46 -19.22 9.33
C ASN A 6 -6.49 -19.35 8.15
N GLU A 7 -6.68 -20.39 7.33
CA GLU A 7 -5.88 -20.69 6.12
C GLU A 7 -5.83 -19.48 5.16
N ASP A 8 -6.90 -18.68 5.11
CA ASP A 8 -7.00 -17.51 4.23
C ASP A 8 -6.23 -16.28 4.77
N THR A 9 -5.70 -16.35 6.01
CA THR A 9 -4.80 -15.35 6.62
C THR A 9 -5.22 -13.89 6.36
N VAL A 10 -4.39 -13.12 5.65
CA VAL A 10 -4.62 -11.70 5.31
C VAL A 10 -5.82 -11.50 4.39
N PHE A 11 -6.24 -12.51 3.63
CA PHE A 11 -7.47 -12.45 2.82
C PHE A 11 -8.73 -12.62 3.65
N ALA A 12 -8.64 -13.26 4.83
CA ALA A 12 -9.77 -13.37 5.75
C ALA A 12 -9.97 -12.11 6.62
N TYR A 13 -8.90 -11.53 7.14
CA TYR A 13 -8.99 -10.48 8.18
C TYR A 13 -8.15 -9.23 7.91
N GLY A 14 -7.46 -9.12 6.77
CA GLY A 14 -6.65 -7.96 6.42
C GLY A 14 -5.56 -7.68 7.45
N SER A 15 -5.53 -6.45 7.96
CA SER A 15 -4.58 -6.00 9.00
C SER A 15 -4.88 -6.55 10.41
N GLY A 16 -5.95 -7.33 10.57
CA GLY A 16 -6.34 -7.97 11.83
C GLY A 16 -7.45 -7.25 12.58
N ARG A 17 -7.60 -7.58 13.86
CA ARG A 17 -8.67 -7.05 14.72
C ARG A 17 -8.43 -5.57 15.05
N ILE A 18 -9.49 -4.77 14.94
CA ILE A 18 -9.47 -3.34 15.28
C ILE A 18 -9.06 -3.09 16.75
N ASP A 19 -8.18 -2.10 16.95
CA ASP A 19 -7.85 -1.50 18.25
C ASP A 19 -8.24 -0.01 18.22
N PRO A 20 -9.45 0.34 18.72
CA PRO A 20 -9.95 1.72 18.64
C PRO A 20 -9.11 2.73 19.44
N VAL A 21 -8.48 2.29 20.53
CA VAL A 21 -7.70 3.18 21.41
C VAL A 21 -6.43 3.61 20.69
N LYS A 22 -5.75 2.68 19.99
CA LYS A 22 -4.58 3.01 19.17
C LYS A 22 -4.94 3.74 17.88
N ALA A 23 -6.07 3.38 17.25
CA ALA A 23 -6.51 4.02 16.00
C ALA A 23 -6.75 5.53 16.13
N LYS A 24 -7.07 6.02 17.34
CA LYS A 24 -7.24 7.45 17.61
C LYS A 24 -5.96 8.27 17.37
N ASN A 25 -4.79 7.70 17.67
CA ASN A 25 -3.49 8.38 17.54
C ASN A 25 -2.46 7.43 16.89
N PRO A 26 -2.53 7.22 15.57
CA PRO A 26 -1.75 6.19 14.89
C PRO A 26 -0.26 6.55 14.69
N GLY A 27 0.11 7.83 14.88
CA GLY A 27 1.45 8.35 14.62
C GLY A 27 1.70 8.60 13.13
N LEU A 28 1.57 7.57 12.28
CA LEU A 28 1.69 7.66 10.82
C LEU A 28 0.40 7.24 10.13
N VAL A 29 0.09 7.87 9.00
CA VAL A 29 -1.03 7.50 8.12
C VAL A 29 -0.60 7.42 6.65
N TYR A 30 -1.32 6.62 5.86
CA TYR A 30 -1.19 6.55 4.41
C TYR A 30 -2.33 7.33 3.80
N ASP A 31 -2.09 8.60 3.47
CA ASP A 31 -3.13 9.45 2.87
C ASP A 31 -3.34 9.09 1.40
N ALA A 32 -4.61 9.04 1.00
CA ALA A 32 -5.03 8.92 -0.39
C ALA A 32 -6.30 9.74 -0.60
N HIS A 33 -6.35 10.47 -1.72
CA HIS A 33 -7.45 11.34 -2.09
C HIS A 33 -8.19 10.79 -3.30
N LYS A 34 -9.37 11.37 -3.61
CA LYS A 34 -10.20 10.98 -4.76
C LYS A 34 -9.39 10.89 -6.07
N ALA A 35 -8.47 11.82 -6.28
CA ALA A 35 -7.62 11.85 -7.47
C ALA A 35 -6.72 10.60 -7.58
N ASP A 36 -6.17 10.11 -6.47
CA ASP A 36 -5.33 8.91 -6.45
C ASP A 36 -6.13 7.66 -6.83
N TYR A 37 -7.38 7.55 -6.36
CA TYR A 37 -8.28 6.46 -6.75
C TYR A 37 -8.71 6.55 -8.22
N ILE A 38 -8.99 7.75 -8.73
CA ILE A 38 -9.27 7.95 -10.16
C ILE A 38 -8.06 7.54 -10.98
N GLN A 39 -6.85 7.95 -10.59
CA GLN A 39 -5.62 7.58 -11.28
C GLN A 39 -5.40 6.07 -11.25
N MET A 40 -5.58 5.41 -10.10
CA MET A 40 -5.50 3.95 -9.95
C MET A 40 -6.45 3.25 -10.93
N LEU A 41 -7.71 3.66 -10.98
CA LEU A 41 -8.71 3.01 -11.85
C LEU A 41 -8.46 3.32 -13.33
N CYS A 42 -8.00 4.52 -13.66
CA CYS A 42 -7.56 4.86 -15.02
C CYS A 42 -6.37 4.00 -15.47
N ASN A 43 -5.41 3.75 -14.59
CA ASN A 43 -4.26 2.86 -14.84
C ASN A 43 -4.71 1.40 -15.04
N MET A 44 -5.78 0.96 -14.38
CA MET A 44 -6.41 -0.35 -14.59
C MET A 44 -7.24 -0.43 -15.89
N GLY A 45 -7.37 0.66 -16.65
CA GLY A 45 -8.07 0.69 -17.93
C GLY A 45 -9.52 1.15 -17.87
N TYR A 46 -10.04 1.52 -16.70
CA TYR A 46 -11.41 2.03 -16.57
C TYR A 46 -11.53 3.48 -17.09
N GLY A 47 -12.73 3.84 -17.58
CA GLY A 47 -13.04 5.20 -18.04
C GLY A 47 -13.46 6.12 -16.90
N SER A 48 -12.86 7.30 -16.81
CA SER A 48 -13.06 8.27 -15.71
C SER A 48 -14.52 8.57 -15.39
N ARG A 49 -15.36 8.76 -16.42
CA ARG A 49 -16.78 9.11 -16.26
C ARG A 49 -17.65 8.02 -15.64
N LEU A 50 -17.28 6.74 -15.82
CA LEU A 50 -17.98 5.62 -15.17
C LEU A 50 -17.57 5.46 -13.70
N ILE A 51 -16.41 6.01 -13.33
CA ILE A 51 -15.76 5.79 -12.03
C ILE A 51 -16.16 6.87 -11.02
N SER A 52 -16.11 8.13 -11.44
CA SER A 52 -16.19 9.28 -10.53
C SER A 52 -17.59 9.84 -10.35
N GLY A 53 -18.52 9.49 -11.25
CA GLY A 53 -19.84 10.09 -11.37
C GLY A 53 -19.81 11.57 -11.78
N ASP A 54 -18.62 12.12 -12.09
CA ASP A 54 -18.42 13.52 -12.47
C ASP A 54 -17.59 13.64 -13.75
N ASN A 55 -17.27 14.88 -14.15
CA ASN A 55 -16.50 15.18 -15.36
C ASN A 55 -14.98 15.03 -15.18
N SER A 56 -14.50 14.31 -14.16
CA SER A 56 -13.08 13.99 -14.07
C SER A 56 -12.62 13.20 -15.30
N SER A 57 -11.39 13.48 -15.72
CA SER A 57 -10.74 12.86 -16.87
C SER A 57 -9.58 12.00 -16.39
N CYS A 58 -9.33 10.90 -17.10
CA CYS A 58 -8.08 10.18 -16.92
C CYS A 58 -6.92 11.06 -17.43
N PRO A 59 -5.76 11.07 -16.74
CA PRO A 59 -4.54 11.63 -17.31
C PRO A 59 -4.25 11.00 -18.68
N LYS A 60 -3.66 11.79 -19.58
CA LYS A 60 -3.26 11.31 -20.92
C LYS A 60 -2.23 10.19 -20.82
N GLU A 61 -1.34 10.27 -19.84
CA GLU A 61 -0.31 9.28 -19.57
C GLU A 61 -0.73 8.38 -18.40
N ARG A 62 -0.77 7.08 -18.66
CA ARG A 62 -1.05 6.04 -17.65
C ARG A 62 0.27 5.38 -17.28
N THR A 63 0.96 5.97 -16.31
CA THR A 63 2.35 5.60 -15.97
C THR A 63 2.47 4.66 -14.77
N GLY A 64 1.35 4.29 -14.14
CA GLY A 64 1.36 3.46 -12.93
C GLY A 64 0.47 2.23 -13.02
N GLU A 65 0.45 1.46 -11.94
CA GLU A 65 -0.35 0.27 -11.72
C GLU A 65 -1.27 0.42 -10.50
N ALA A 66 -2.21 -0.50 -10.31
CA ALA A 66 -3.09 -0.49 -9.13
C ALA A 66 -2.30 -0.54 -7.80
N LYS A 67 -1.15 -1.22 -7.80
CA LYS A 67 -0.27 -1.37 -6.63
C LYS A 67 0.37 -0.07 -6.16
N ASP A 68 0.36 0.98 -6.98
CA ASP A 68 1.00 2.27 -6.70
C ASP A 68 0.10 3.20 -5.88
N LEU A 69 -1.18 2.85 -5.66
CA LEU A 69 -2.03 3.55 -4.70
C LEU A 69 -1.36 3.55 -3.32
N ASN A 70 -1.41 4.68 -2.63
CA ASN A 70 -0.86 4.83 -1.29
C ASN A 70 -1.72 4.12 -0.22
N TYR A 71 -1.81 2.80 -0.31
CA TYR A 71 -2.69 1.97 0.51
C TYR A 71 -1.90 1.32 1.66
N PRO A 72 -2.49 1.17 2.88
CA PRO A 72 -1.79 0.68 4.08
C PRO A 72 -1.52 -0.84 4.07
N SER A 73 -1.61 -1.49 2.91
CA SER A 73 -1.21 -2.88 2.71
C SER A 73 -0.48 -3.06 1.38
N ILE A 74 0.27 -4.16 1.29
CA ILE A 74 1.01 -4.57 0.10
C ILE A 74 0.41 -5.89 -0.35
N GLY A 75 0.05 -5.97 -1.63
CA GLY A 75 -0.47 -7.18 -2.27
C GLY A 75 -0.02 -7.23 -3.72
N CYS A 76 0.30 -8.42 -4.19
CA CYS A 76 0.72 -8.67 -5.56
C CYS A 76 0.17 -10.00 -6.03
N TYR A 77 -0.38 -10.04 -7.23
CA TYR A 77 -0.63 -11.30 -7.91
C TYR A 77 0.68 -11.79 -8.52
N VAL A 78 1.06 -13.03 -8.22
CA VAL A 78 2.28 -13.66 -8.72
C VAL A 78 1.92 -14.97 -9.40
N ALA A 79 2.58 -15.26 -10.52
CA ALA A 79 2.36 -16.53 -11.20
C ALA A 79 3.04 -17.67 -10.43
N ASP A 80 2.34 -18.80 -10.32
CA ASP A 80 2.84 -19.96 -9.60
C ASP A 80 4.22 -20.41 -10.12
N LEU A 81 5.10 -20.72 -9.18
CA LEU A 81 6.44 -21.29 -9.41
C LEU A 81 7.38 -20.45 -10.29
N LYS A 82 7.08 -19.15 -10.49
CA LYS A 82 7.96 -18.23 -11.23
C LYS A 82 8.64 -17.25 -10.27
N PRO A 83 9.97 -17.06 -10.37
CA PRO A 83 10.64 -15.97 -9.70
C PRO A 83 10.01 -14.64 -10.13
N PHE A 84 9.75 -13.77 -9.16
CA PHE A 84 9.19 -12.45 -9.41
C PHE A 84 9.92 -11.40 -8.59
N LYS A 85 9.86 -10.15 -9.07
CA LYS A 85 10.29 -8.98 -8.33
C LYS A 85 9.20 -7.92 -8.49
N SER A 86 8.77 -7.33 -7.39
CA SER A 86 7.76 -6.28 -7.39
C SER A 86 8.17 -5.19 -6.43
N ASN A 87 8.05 -3.94 -6.88
CA ASN A 87 8.40 -2.76 -6.10
C ASN A 87 7.11 -2.04 -5.69
N PHE A 88 7.05 -1.57 -4.45
CA PHE A 88 5.92 -0.82 -3.91
C PHE A 88 6.44 0.49 -3.34
N THR A 89 5.82 1.60 -3.78
CA THR A 89 6.13 2.92 -3.23
C THR A 89 4.96 3.38 -2.38
N ARG A 90 5.26 3.88 -1.18
CA ARG A 90 4.29 4.48 -0.28
C ARG A 90 4.83 5.78 0.29
N THR A 91 3.90 6.68 0.60
CA THR A 91 4.17 7.92 1.33
C THR A 91 3.43 7.85 2.66
N VAL A 92 4.14 8.09 3.75
CA VAL A 92 3.54 8.16 5.09
C VAL A 92 3.53 9.59 5.59
N THR A 93 2.41 10.02 6.15
CA THR A 93 2.25 11.33 6.78
C THR A 93 2.34 11.17 8.29
N ASN A 94 3.17 11.97 8.96
CA ASN A 94 3.22 12.03 10.41
C ASN A 94 2.06 12.89 10.94
N VAL A 95 1.17 12.25 11.70
CA VAL A 95 0.04 12.86 12.42
C VAL A 95 0.20 12.79 13.94
N GLY A 96 1.36 12.30 14.40
CA GLY A 96 1.75 12.24 15.80
C GLY A 96 2.61 13.44 16.22
N PHE A 97 3.58 13.17 17.09
CA PHE A 97 4.48 14.21 17.58
C PHE A 97 5.43 14.70 16.48
N ALA A 98 5.65 16.01 16.45
CA ALA A 98 6.65 16.64 15.59
C ALA A 98 8.07 16.11 15.91
N ASN A 99 8.96 16.15 14.92
CA ASN A 99 10.37 15.72 15.05
C ASN A 99 10.54 14.27 15.54
N SER A 100 9.70 13.35 15.04
CA SER A 100 9.80 11.92 15.34
C SER A 100 10.59 11.18 14.27
N THR A 101 11.45 10.25 14.69
CA THR A 101 12.18 9.34 13.79
C THR A 101 11.58 7.94 13.87
N TYR A 102 11.19 7.39 12.73
CA TYR A 102 10.65 6.05 12.61
C TYR A 102 11.68 5.12 11.97
N LYS A 103 11.86 3.92 12.52
CA LYS A 103 12.67 2.87 11.91
C LYS A 103 11.76 1.77 11.42
N ALA A 104 11.88 1.45 10.16
CA ALA A 104 11.07 0.40 9.57
C ALA A 104 11.69 -0.98 9.83
N LYS A 105 10.82 -1.97 10.02
CA LYS A 105 11.20 -3.36 10.29
C LYS A 105 10.42 -4.24 9.33
N VAL A 106 11.13 -5.03 8.53
CA VAL A 106 10.55 -5.95 7.54
C VAL A 106 10.77 -7.37 8.03
N THR A 107 9.71 -8.19 7.97
CA THR A 107 9.75 -9.61 8.28
C THR A 107 9.32 -10.38 7.05
N CYS A 108 10.23 -11.19 6.51
CA CYS A 108 9.97 -12.09 5.39
C CYS A 108 9.89 -13.52 5.90
N SER A 109 9.05 -14.35 5.29
CA SER A 109 8.92 -15.77 5.64
C SER A 109 9.25 -16.66 4.44
N GLY A 110 9.75 -17.87 4.70
CA GLY A 110 10.07 -18.83 3.65
C GLY A 110 11.21 -18.39 2.75
N SER A 111 11.02 -18.50 1.42
CA SER A 111 12.01 -18.17 0.40
C SER A 111 11.94 -16.73 -0.11
N GLU A 112 11.13 -15.88 0.51
CA GLU A 112 10.95 -14.49 0.10
C GLU A 112 12.15 -13.61 0.51
N GLN A 113 12.61 -12.77 -0.42
CA GLN A 113 13.59 -11.73 -0.13
C GLN A 113 12.89 -10.37 -0.21
N CYS A 114 12.66 -9.74 0.94
CA CYS A 114 12.09 -8.40 1.00
C CYS A 114 13.11 -7.39 1.53
N TRP A 115 13.17 -6.27 0.84
CA TRP A 115 14.08 -5.17 1.12
C TRP A 115 13.28 -3.89 1.19
N GLN A 116 13.70 -2.99 2.05
CA GLN A 116 13.17 -1.64 2.11
C GLN A 116 14.25 -0.65 1.73
N PHE A 117 13.90 0.24 0.82
CA PHE A 117 14.73 1.37 0.42
C PHE A 117 14.01 2.63 0.84
N ASP A 118 14.67 3.45 1.66
CA ASP A 118 14.21 4.80 1.94
C ASP A 118 14.84 5.75 0.90
N ARG A 119 14.02 6.62 0.30
CA ARG A 119 14.47 7.58 -0.71
C ARG A 119 15.53 8.55 -0.18
N SER A 120 15.59 8.75 1.13
CA SER A 120 16.61 9.58 1.78
C SER A 120 18.05 9.08 1.57
N TRP A 121 18.26 7.82 1.14
CA TRP A 121 19.58 7.23 0.88
C TRP A 121 19.95 7.13 -0.60
N MET A 122 19.06 7.55 -1.52
CA MET A 122 19.29 7.41 -2.97
C MET A 122 19.87 8.67 -3.62
N GLU A 123 20.11 9.75 -2.87
CA GLU A 123 20.74 10.98 -3.38
C GLU A 123 22.28 11.04 -3.21
N ASP A 124 22.89 10.03 -2.58
CA ASP A 124 24.35 9.95 -2.35
C ASP A 124 25.08 9.07 -3.40
N GLY A 125 24.77 9.24 -4.69
CA GLY A 125 25.34 8.47 -5.81
C GLY A 125 25.90 9.33 -6.93
#